data_AF-A0AAV1QJJ3-F1
#
_entry.id   AF-A0AAV1QJJ3-F1
#
_cell.length_a   1.000
_cell.length_b   1.000
_cell.length_c   1.000
_cell.angle_alpha   90.00
_cell.angle_beta   90.00
_cell.angle_gamma   90.00
#
_symmetry.space_group_name_H-M   'P 1'
#
loop_
_entity.id
_entity.type
_entity.pdbx_description
1 polymer ?
#
loop_
_entity_poly.entity_id
_entity_poly.type
_entity_poly.pdbx_seq_one_letter_code
_entity_poly.pdbx_strand_id
1 'polypeptide(L)'
;PAHQGSYSCVYGVYVFSHNFSSESRLLSLTVTDPDETFHRTVFITILVVVLLVALLLSNTALYFILKASRGQKSDPQENIELDNYNLGVSRAEGEPAGEEGARGAE
;
A
#
# COMPACT_ATOMS: atom_id res chain seq x y z
N PRO A 1 -1.14 -13.59 38.09
CA PRO A 1 -2.40 -13.09 38.70
C PRO A 1 -2.40 -11.56 38.73
N ALA A 2 -2.98 -10.93 37.71
CA ALA A 2 -3.15 -9.48 37.71
C ALA A 2 -4.27 -9.11 38.70
N HIS A 3 -4.06 -8.06 39.50
CA HIS A 3 -5.02 -7.55 40.49
C HIS A 3 -6.21 -6.82 39.84
N GLN A 4 -6.88 -7.48 38.89
CA GLN A 4 -8.10 -7.00 38.24
C GLN A 4 -9.31 -7.42 39.06
N GLY A 5 -10.26 -6.49 39.24
CA GLY A 5 -11.48 -6.78 39.97
C GLY A 5 -12.18 -5.52 40.46
N SER A 6 -13.30 -5.73 41.12
CA SER A 6 -14.06 -4.68 41.77
C SER A 6 -13.71 -4.63 43.25
N TYR A 7 -13.29 -3.45 43.71
CA TYR A 7 -12.81 -3.22 45.07
C TYR A 7 -13.73 -2.26 45.80
N SER A 8 -13.98 -2.52 47.08
CA SER A 8 -14.60 -1.55 47.99
C SER A 8 -13.75 -1.42 49.24
N CYS A 9 -13.78 -0.23 49.84
CA CYS A 9 -13.10 0.05 51.10
C CYS A 9 -14.13 -0.03 52.23
N VAL A 10 -13.84 -0.80 53.28
CA VAL A 10 -14.68 -0.88 54.47
C VAL A 10 -13.96 -0.18 55.62
N TYR A 11 -14.56 0.90 56.11
CA TYR A 11 -14.10 1.60 57.29
C TYR A 11 -14.84 1.07 58.52
N GLY A 12 -14.11 0.65 59.55
CA GLY A 12 -14.66 0.16 60.81
C GLY A 12 -14.17 0.98 62.00
N VAL A 13 -15.06 1.33 62.91
CA VAL A 13 -14.74 2.02 64.18
C VAL A 13 -15.45 1.37 65.35
N TYR A 14 -14.80 1.45 66.51
CA TYR A 14 -15.34 0.94 67.77
C TYR A 14 -15.55 2.10 68.74
N VAL A 15 -16.82 2.38 69.09
CA VAL A 15 -17.20 3.50 69.95
C VAL A 15 -18.33 3.06 70.87
N PHE A 16 -18.26 3.40 72.17
CA PHE A 16 -19.26 3.05 73.19
C PHE A 16 -19.66 1.56 73.21
N SER A 17 -18.68 0.66 73.15
CA SER A 17 -18.90 -0.79 73.11
C SER A 17 -19.64 -1.32 71.87
N HIS A 18 -19.78 -0.50 70.83
CA HIS A 18 -20.41 -0.86 69.57
C HIS A 18 -19.43 -0.73 68.39
N ASN A 19 -19.58 -1.62 67.42
CA ASN A 19 -18.88 -1.55 66.14
C ASN A 19 -19.76 -0.85 65.11
N PHE A 20 -19.19 0.14 64.42
CA PHE A 20 -19.80 0.76 63.25
C PHE A 20 -18.91 0.49 62.04
N SER A 21 -19.52 0.13 60.92
CA SER A 21 -18.82 -0.02 59.66
C SER A 21 -19.54 0.72 58.55
N SER A 22 -18.77 1.26 57.62
CA SER A 22 -19.27 1.88 56.40
C SER A 22 -18.45 1.42 55.21
N GLU A 23 -19.13 0.99 54.15
CA GLU A 23 -18.50 0.55 52.91
C GLU A 23 -18.54 1.68 51.87
N SER A 24 -17.45 1.84 51.12
CA SER A 24 -17.37 2.77 50.01
C SER A 24 -18.13 2.26 48.79
N ARG A 25 -18.37 3.16 47.84
CA ARG A 25 -18.74 2.79 46.46
C ARG A 25 -17.69 1.85 45.84
N LEU A 26 -18.17 0.99 44.95
CA LEU A 26 -17.38 -0.01 44.25
C LEU A 26 -16.46 0.65 43.19
N LEU A 27 -15.19 0.25 43.16
CA LEU A 27 -14.18 0.68 42.20
C LEU A 27 -13.78 -0.50 41.31
N SER A 28 -14.11 -0.42 40.03
CA SER A 28 -13.69 -1.41 39.05
C SER A 28 -12.28 -1.10 38.54
N LEU A 29 -11.33 -1.99 38.79
CA LEU A 29 -9.96 -1.91 38.31
C LEU A 29 -9.70 -2.97 37.23
N THR A 30 -9.23 -2.52 36.08
CA THR A 30 -8.80 -3.37 34.97
C THR A 30 -7.32 -3.12 34.70
N VAL A 31 -6.53 -4.18 34.59
CA VAL A 31 -5.12 -4.11 34.24
C VAL A 31 -5.00 -4.48 32.76
N THR A 32 -4.67 -3.49 31.93
CA THR A 32 -4.26 -3.77 30.54
C THR A 32 -2.80 -4.16 30.53
N ASP A 33 -2.53 -5.38 30.09
CA ASP A 33 -1.16 -5.81 29.80
C ASP A 33 -0.67 -5.02 28.57
N PRO A 34 0.39 -4.21 28.70
CA PRO A 34 0.94 -3.50 27.57
C PRO A 34 1.51 -4.45 26.51
N ASP A 35 1.90 -5.69 26.84
CA ASP A 35 2.64 -6.54 25.91
C ASP A 35 1.86 -6.81 24.61
N GLU A 36 0.59 -7.20 24.71
CA GLU A 36 -0.20 -7.57 23.53
C GLU A 36 -0.49 -6.39 22.60
N THR A 37 -0.74 -5.21 23.16
CA THR A 37 -1.05 -4.00 22.38
C THR A 37 0.22 -3.31 21.88
N PHE A 38 1.28 -3.32 22.68
CA PHE A 38 2.57 -2.74 22.34
C PHE A 38 3.26 -3.56 21.24
N HIS A 39 3.32 -4.89 21.37
CA HIS A 39 3.93 -5.74 20.35
C HIS A 39 3.22 -5.60 19.00
N ARG A 40 1.88 -5.61 19.01
CA ARG A 40 1.10 -5.43 17.78
C ARG A 40 1.34 -4.05 17.15
N THR A 41 1.34 -2.99 17.95
CA THR A 41 1.52 -1.61 17.44
C THR A 41 2.94 -1.39 16.92
N VAL A 42 3.95 -1.84 17.67
CA VAL A 42 5.36 -1.75 17.27
C VAL A 42 5.61 -2.56 16.00
N PHE A 43 5.07 -3.78 15.91
CA PHE A 43 5.22 -4.60 14.71
C PHE A 43 4.59 -3.95 13.47
N ILE A 44 3.33 -3.47 13.58
CA ILE A 44 2.65 -2.79 12.48
C ILE A 44 3.39 -1.52 12.07
N THR A 45 3.84 -0.71 13.04
CA THR A 45 4.58 0.52 12.73
C THR A 45 5.90 0.24 12.02
N ILE A 46 6.67 -0.76 12.46
CA ILE A 46 7.91 -1.17 11.77
C ILE A 46 7.60 -1.62 10.33
N LEU A 47 6.59 -2.45 10.11
CA LEU A 47 6.21 -2.91 8.76
C LEU A 47 5.84 -1.73 7.84
N VAL A 48 5.05 -0.79 8.34
CA VAL A 48 4.64 0.41 7.58
C VAL A 48 5.85 1.27 7.23
N VAL A 49 6.75 1.49 8.18
CA VAL A 49 7.98 2.28 7.96
C VAL A 49 8.88 1.60 6.93
N VAL A 50 9.09 0.29 7.04
CA VAL A 50 9.88 -0.48 6.07
C VAL A 50 9.28 -0.40 4.67
N LEU A 51 7.96 -0.55 4.54
CA LEU A 51 7.28 -0.43 3.25
C LEU A 51 7.40 0.98 2.67
N LEU A 52 7.24 2.01 3.49
CA LEU A 52 7.38 3.40 3.08
C LEU A 52 8.81 3.68 2.57
N VAL A 53 9.83 3.23 3.30
CA VAL A 53 11.23 3.37 2.89
C VAL A 53 11.51 2.62 1.60
N ALA A 54 11.03 1.39 1.46
CA ALA A 54 11.19 0.61 0.23
C ALA A 54 10.53 1.30 -0.97
N LEU A 55 9.33 1.87 -0.80
CA LEU A 55 8.64 2.65 -1.82
C LEU A 55 9.40 3.93 -2.16
N LEU A 56 9.98 4.63 -1.19
CA LEU A 56 10.79 5.82 -1.46
C LEU A 56 12.05 5.47 -2.27
N LEU A 57 12.73 4.37 -1.93
CA LEU A 57 13.90 3.90 -2.66
C LEU A 57 13.55 3.46 -4.08
N SER A 58 12.44 2.75 -4.28
CA SER A 58 12.01 2.31 -5.61
C SER A 58 11.63 3.49 -6.50
N ASN A 59 10.89 4.48 -5.97
CA ASN A 59 10.56 5.70 -6.71
C ASN A 59 11.81 6.51 -7.06
N THR A 60 12.78 6.58 -6.14
CA THR A 60 14.06 7.25 -6.39
C THR A 60 14.82 6.56 -7.52
N ALA A 61 14.95 5.24 -7.47
CA ALA A 61 15.59 4.45 -8.53
C ALA A 61 14.86 4.59 -9.87
N LEU A 62 13.52 4.50 -9.87
CA LEU A 62 12.69 4.69 -11.06
C LEU A 62 12.85 6.09 -11.65
N TYR A 63 12.87 7.12 -10.80
CA TYR A 63 13.14 8.49 -11.21
C TYR A 63 14.52 8.59 -11.90
N PHE A 64 15.56 7.97 -11.34
CA PHE A 64 16.89 7.98 -11.96
C PHE A 64 16.91 7.26 -13.31
N ILE A 65 16.27 6.09 -13.42
CA ILE A 65 16.18 5.32 -14.68
C ILE A 65 15.42 6.13 -15.75
N LEU A 66 14.26 6.68 -15.40
CA LEU A 66 13.46 7.51 -16.31
C LEU A 66 14.21 8.78 -16.71
N LYS A 67 14.91 9.43 -15.77
CA LYS A 67 15.71 10.63 -16.04
C LYS A 67 16.87 10.31 -16.98
N ALA A 68 17.57 9.20 -16.80
CA ALA A 68 18.65 8.76 -17.68
C ALA A 68 18.11 8.44 -19.09
N SER A 69 16.98 7.74 -19.18
CA SER A 69 16.31 7.44 -20.45
C SER A 69 15.84 8.69 -21.19
N ARG A 70 15.42 9.77 -20.48
CA ARG A 70 15.06 11.05 -21.11
C ARG A 70 16.24 11.79 -21.75
N GLY A 71 17.47 11.51 -21.34
CA GLY A 71 18.69 12.00 -22.00
C GLY A 71 19.13 11.14 -23.18
N GLN A 72 18.62 9.90 -23.28
CA GLN A 72 18.94 8.94 -24.34
C GLN A 72 17.82 8.90 -25.39
N LYS A 73 17.53 10.05 -26.01
CA LYS A 73 16.98 10.03 -27.37
C LYS A 73 18.16 9.83 -28.32
N SER A 74 18.55 8.58 -28.56
CA SER A 74 19.32 8.26 -29.77
C SER A 74 18.32 8.26 -30.93
N ASP A 75 18.38 9.32 -31.73
CA ASP A 75 17.78 9.40 -33.07
C ASP A 75 18.41 8.30 -33.98
N PRO A 76 17.68 7.81 -34.99
CA PRO A 76 17.71 6.43 -35.47
C PRO A 76 18.71 6.21 -36.60
N GLN A 77 19.52 5.15 -36.55
CA GLN A 77 20.21 4.66 -37.76
C GLN A 77 20.59 3.17 -37.65
N GLU A 78 19.76 2.36 -38.32
CA GLU A 78 20.08 1.35 -39.34
C GLU A 78 21.21 0.33 -39.10
N ASN A 79 20.82 -0.95 -39.17
CA ASN A 79 21.51 -2.11 -39.78
C ASN A 79 21.63 -3.37 -38.90
N ILE A 80 20.52 -3.86 -38.33
CA ILE A 80 20.43 -5.30 -38.05
C ILE A 80 19.77 -5.94 -39.26
N GLU A 81 20.64 -6.40 -40.16
CA GLU A 81 20.39 -7.39 -41.20
C GLU A 81 19.61 -8.56 -40.58
N LEU A 82 18.28 -8.52 -40.74
CA LEU A 82 17.42 -9.66 -40.47
C LEU A 82 17.19 -10.35 -41.81
N ASP A 83 18.06 -11.33 -42.09
CA ASP A 83 17.94 -12.20 -43.23
C ASP A 83 16.58 -12.94 -43.18
N ASN A 84 15.74 -12.60 -44.14
CA ASN A 84 14.75 -13.42 -44.82
C ASN A 84 13.88 -14.40 -43.99
N TYR A 85 12.67 -13.95 -43.64
CA TYR A 85 11.50 -14.84 -43.70
C TYR A 85 10.37 -14.18 -44.50
N ASN A 86 10.44 -14.41 -45.81
CA ASN A 86 9.34 -14.48 -46.79
C ASN A 86 8.02 -13.77 -46.47
N LEU A 87 7.84 -12.66 -47.18
CA LEU A 87 6.59 -12.00 -47.51
C LEU A 87 5.61 -12.97 -48.20
N GLY A 88 4.74 -13.61 -47.41
CA GLY A 88 3.46 -14.13 -47.89
C GLY A 88 2.52 -12.97 -48.17
N VAL A 89 2.57 -12.47 -49.39
CA VAL A 89 1.68 -11.45 -49.97
C VAL A 89 0.21 -11.73 -49.62
N SER A 90 -0.46 -10.73 -49.05
CA SER A 90 -1.76 -10.24 -49.55
C SER A 90 -2.08 -8.88 -48.94
N ARG A 91 -1.59 -7.86 -49.65
CA ARG A 91 -2.04 -6.47 -49.64
C ARG A 91 -3.46 -6.42 -50.21
N ALA A 92 -4.38 -5.81 -49.47
CA ALA A 92 -5.55 -5.15 -50.05
C ALA A 92 -5.56 -3.72 -49.51
N GLU A 93 -5.25 -2.78 -50.39
CA GLU A 93 -5.29 -1.34 -50.14
C GLU A 93 -6.73 -0.87 -49.89
N GLY A 94 -6.93 0.01 -48.91
CA GLY A 94 -7.78 1.19 -49.09
C GLY A 94 -6.82 2.34 -49.38
N GLU A 95 -7.06 3.26 -50.31
CA GLU A 95 -8.20 4.18 -50.49
C GLU A 95 -7.81 5.10 -51.70
N PRO A 96 -8.52 6.19 -52.07
CA PRO A 96 -9.94 6.45 -52.33
C PRO A 96 -10.19 6.99 -53.76
N ALA A 97 -11.49 7.10 -54.08
CA ALA A 97 -12.18 8.12 -54.88
C ALA A 97 -11.42 8.93 -55.96
N GLY A 98 -11.96 8.90 -57.18
CA GLY A 98 -11.68 9.93 -58.19
C GLY A 98 -12.26 9.59 -59.55
N GLU A 99 -13.29 10.34 -59.93
CA GLU A 99 -14.08 10.29 -61.15
C GLU A 99 -13.29 10.38 -62.48
N GLU A 100 -13.93 9.88 -63.55
CA GLU A 100 -14.01 10.48 -64.90
C GLU A 100 -13.25 9.81 -66.08
N GLY A 101 -14.01 9.59 -67.17
CA GLY A 101 -13.51 9.35 -68.55
C GLY A 101 -13.68 7.93 -69.09
N ALA A 102 -14.82 7.53 -69.68
CA ALA A 102 -15.18 7.70 -71.10
C ALA A 102 -14.59 6.66 -72.10
N ARG A 103 -15.49 5.73 -72.51
CA ARG A 103 -15.77 5.17 -73.87
C ARG A 103 -14.68 4.52 -74.76
N GLY A 104 -15.05 3.39 -75.37
CA GLY A 104 -14.53 2.81 -76.64
C GLY A 104 -14.30 1.30 -76.52
N ALA A 105 -15.13 0.37 -76.99
CA ALA A 105 -15.56 0.02 -78.35
C ALA A 105 -14.45 -0.62 -79.20
N GLU A 106 -14.45 -1.96 -79.28
CA GLU A 106 -14.39 -2.76 -80.51
C GLU A 106 -14.88 -4.19 -80.25
#